data_AF-A0A495VXU1-F1
#
_entry.id   AF-A0A495VXU1-F1
#
_cell.length_a   1.000
_cell.length_b   1.000
_cell.length_c   1.000
_cell.angle_alpha   90.00
_cell.angle_beta   90.00
_cell.angle_gamma   90.00
#
_symmetry.space_group_name_H-M   'P 1'
#
loop_
_entity.id
_entity.type
_entity.pdbx_description
1 polymer ?
#
loop_
_entity_poly.entity_id
_entity_poly.type
_entity_poly.pdbx_seq_one_letter_code
_entity_poly.pdbx_strand_id
1 'polypeptide(L)'
;MNTNGEVPVSWWECEPRRLARDQHEVAKLFPELTWCGEGAGRWEGRLPRWPFHRPEPTGLAELVGQDGMPIRVQYGHAYPMVPPAIFPLDPKPELIEYRQTRFHVMGDGSLCLLQDYSTWTGRQSVTELLLKAAGWRVEYALLKSGVIESMTINGIVNDASRDHLVEQALEELSPGGGQA
;
A
#
# COMPACT_ATOMS: atom_id res chain seq x y z
N MET A 1 8.19 38.89 4.12
CA MET A 1 8.53 38.62 2.70
C MET A 1 10.01 38.30 2.67
N ASN A 2 10.40 37.04 2.54
CA ASN A 2 11.82 36.69 2.50
C ASN A 2 12.36 36.93 1.09
N THR A 3 13.37 37.80 1.02
CA THR A 3 14.05 38.30 -0.17
C THR A 3 15.44 37.69 -0.28
N ASN A 4 15.53 36.39 -0.56
CA ASN A 4 16.72 35.74 -1.09
C ASN A 4 16.23 34.60 -1.99
N GLY A 5 16.68 34.58 -3.24
CA GLY A 5 16.33 33.56 -4.23
C GLY A 5 16.97 32.20 -3.94
N GLU A 6 16.88 31.71 -2.71
CA GLU A 6 17.32 30.38 -2.33
C GLU A 6 16.36 29.37 -2.98
N VAL A 7 16.92 28.54 -3.86
CA VAL A 7 16.20 27.40 -4.43
C VAL A 7 15.92 26.44 -3.28
N PRO A 8 14.65 26.04 -3.05
CA PRO A 8 14.33 25.07 -2.02
C PRO A 8 15.11 23.78 -2.24
N VAL A 9 15.87 23.34 -1.23
CA VAL A 9 16.61 22.08 -1.25
C VAL A 9 15.64 20.93 -0.98
N SER A 10 15.70 19.90 -1.80
CA SER A 10 14.91 18.68 -1.62
C SER A 10 15.42 17.86 -0.43
N TRP A 11 14.55 17.02 0.15
CA TRP A 11 14.98 16.20 1.28
C TRP A 11 16.10 15.22 0.91
N TRP A 12 16.14 14.72 -0.32
CA TRP A 12 17.18 13.78 -0.76
C TRP A 12 18.51 14.44 -1.07
N GLU A 13 18.56 15.76 -1.28
CA GLU A 13 19.82 16.50 -1.33
C GLU A 13 20.43 16.61 0.09
N CYS A 14 19.57 16.74 1.11
CA CYS A 14 19.99 16.70 2.52
C CYS A 14 20.32 15.27 2.99
N GLU A 15 19.58 14.27 2.52
CA GLU A 15 19.68 12.86 2.94
C GLU A 15 19.91 11.90 1.75
N PRO A 16 20.99 12.07 0.97
CA PRO A 16 21.19 11.33 -0.29
C PRO A 16 21.37 9.82 -0.08
N ARG A 17 21.95 9.43 1.06
CA ARG A 17 22.09 8.01 1.44
C ARG A 17 20.74 7.34 1.66
N ARG A 18 19.75 8.09 2.16
CA ARG A 18 18.41 7.56 2.35
C ARG A 18 17.74 7.30 0.99
N LEU A 19 17.79 8.25 0.06
CA LEU A 19 17.24 8.01 -1.28
C LEU A 19 17.91 6.82 -1.96
N ALA A 20 19.24 6.73 -1.92
CA ALA A 20 19.97 5.61 -2.52
C ALA A 20 19.55 4.25 -1.93
N ARG A 21 19.33 4.19 -0.61
CA ARG A 21 18.82 3.00 0.06
C ARG A 21 17.41 2.64 -0.43
N ASP A 22 16.48 3.59 -0.42
CA ASP A 22 15.11 3.37 -0.87
C ASP A 22 15.09 2.88 -2.33
N GLN A 23 15.88 3.51 -3.21
CA GLN A 23 15.97 3.11 -4.61
C GLN A 23 16.51 1.68 -4.76
N HIS A 24 17.52 1.30 -4.00
CA HIS A 24 18.06 -0.05 -4.02
C HIS A 24 17.04 -1.09 -3.54
N GLU A 25 16.39 -0.83 -2.40
CA GLU A 25 15.42 -1.75 -1.80
C GLU A 25 14.17 -1.89 -2.66
N VAL A 26 13.63 -0.78 -3.18
CA VAL A 26 12.46 -0.77 -4.06
C VAL A 26 12.75 -1.46 -5.38
N ALA A 27 13.87 -1.16 -6.05
CA ALA A 27 14.21 -1.80 -7.33
C ALA A 27 14.39 -3.32 -7.19
N LYS A 28 14.82 -3.79 -6.01
CA LYS A 28 15.00 -5.22 -5.73
C LYS A 28 13.68 -5.97 -5.54
N LEU A 29 12.72 -5.37 -4.85
CA LEU A 29 11.46 -6.04 -4.47
C LEU A 29 10.27 -5.69 -5.37
N PHE A 30 10.28 -4.49 -5.96
CA PHE A 30 9.19 -3.92 -6.72
C PHE A 30 9.74 -3.27 -8.01
N PRO A 31 10.28 -4.07 -8.95
CA PRO A 31 10.98 -3.56 -10.14
C PRO A 31 10.09 -2.77 -11.10
N GLU A 32 8.76 -2.89 -10.99
CA GLU A 32 7.80 -2.12 -11.78
C GLU A 32 7.53 -0.72 -11.22
N LEU A 33 8.07 -0.37 -10.04
CA LEU A 33 7.98 0.97 -9.49
C LEU A 33 9.11 1.86 -10.03
N THR A 34 8.72 2.99 -10.62
CA THR A 34 9.64 3.99 -11.16
C THR A 34 9.71 5.21 -10.25
N TRP A 35 10.92 5.64 -9.92
CA TRP A 35 11.16 6.87 -9.17
C TRP A 35 10.99 8.10 -10.06
N CYS A 36 10.26 9.10 -9.56
CA CYS A 36 10.16 10.42 -10.17
C CYS A 36 10.61 11.48 -9.15
N GLY A 37 11.68 12.21 -9.48
CA GLY A 37 12.29 13.23 -8.63
C GLY A 37 11.61 14.60 -8.63
N GLU A 38 10.34 14.70 -9.01
CA GLU A 38 9.60 15.96 -8.96
C GLU A 38 9.08 16.26 -7.54
N GLY A 39 9.16 17.52 -7.12
CA GLY A 39 8.70 17.96 -5.81
C GLY A 39 9.47 17.29 -4.66
N ALA A 40 8.74 16.66 -3.73
CA ALA A 40 9.34 15.84 -2.68
C ALA A 40 9.53 14.37 -3.10
N GLY A 41 9.30 14.04 -4.38
CA GLY A 41 9.54 12.75 -5.00
C GLY A 41 8.38 11.78 -4.85
N ARG A 42 8.30 10.85 -5.79
CA ARG A 42 7.27 9.82 -5.80
C ARG A 42 7.74 8.54 -6.49
N TRP A 43 7.07 7.46 -6.16
CA TRP A 43 7.11 6.22 -6.95
C TRP A 43 5.76 6.01 -7.63
N GLU A 44 5.79 5.56 -8.88
CA GLU A 44 4.60 5.17 -9.63
C GLU A 44 4.84 3.84 -10.33
N GLY A 45 3.81 2.99 -10.38
CA GLY A 45 3.89 1.68 -11.02
C GLY A 45 2.94 0.70 -10.36
N ARG A 46 3.27 -0.59 -10.45
CA ARG A 46 2.43 -1.68 -9.95
C ARG A 46 3.16 -2.51 -8.89
N LEU A 47 2.48 -2.78 -7.79
CA LEU A 47 2.87 -3.81 -6.84
C LEU A 47 2.50 -5.18 -7.41
N PRO A 48 3.30 -6.24 -7.20
CA PRO A 48 2.91 -7.59 -7.55
C PRO A 48 1.69 -8.04 -6.75
N ARG A 49 0.94 -8.98 -7.29
CA ARG A 49 -0.27 -9.55 -6.66
C ARG A 49 0.05 -10.19 -5.30
N TRP A 50 1.18 -10.88 -5.22
CA TRP A 50 1.59 -11.62 -4.02
C TRP A 50 3.11 -11.54 -3.77
N PRO A 51 3.61 -10.47 -3.11
CA PRO A 51 5.04 -10.30 -2.80
C PRO A 51 5.50 -11.04 -1.53
N PHE A 52 4.68 -11.91 -0.93
CA PHE A 52 4.97 -12.48 0.38
C PHE A 52 5.86 -13.72 0.31
N HIS A 53 6.61 -13.96 1.39
CA HIS A 53 7.47 -15.14 1.54
C HIS A 53 6.68 -16.38 1.97
N ARG A 54 5.53 -16.62 1.34
CA ARG A 54 4.64 -17.77 1.59
C ARG A 54 3.84 -18.08 0.31
N PRO A 55 3.33 -19.32 0.14
CA PRO A 55 2.57 -19.69 -1.04
C PRO A 55 1.40 -18.74 -1.31
N GLU A 56 1.15 -18.46 -2.59
CA GLU A 56 -0.05 -17.73 -3.02
C GLU A 56 -1.29 -18.61 -2.76
N PRO A 57 -2.36 -18.08 -2.14
CA PRO A 57 -3.61 -18.82 -1.97
C PRO A 57 -4.25 -19.17 -3.31
N THR A 58 -4.83 -20.36 -3.40
CA THR A 58 -5.68 -20.75 -4.53
C THR A 58 -6.80 -19.74 -4.72
N GLY A 59 -7.11 -19.39 -5.97
CA GLY A 59 -8.22 -18.48 -6.27
C GLY A 59 -7.86 -16.98 -6.21
N LEU A 60 -6.63 -16.63 -5.80
CA LEU A 60 -6.29 -15.22 -5.60
C LEU A 60 -6.38 -14.42 -6.91
N ALA A 61 -5.91 -14.99 -8.01
CA ALA A 61 -5.92 -14.35 -9.32
C ALA A 61 -7.35 -14.04 -9.82
N GLU A 62 -8.30 -14.93 -9.53
CA GLU A 62 -9.72 -14.70 -9.83
C GLU A 62 -10.31 -13.61 -8.94
N LEU A 63 -9.92 -13.55 -7.66
CA LEU A 63 -10.46 -12.61 -6.69
C LEU A 63 -9.94 -11.17 -6.88
N VAL A 64 -8.62 -11.02 -7.10
CA VAL A 64 -7.99 -9.68 -7.14
C VAL A 64 -7.52 -9.26 -8.53
N GLY A 65 -7.65 -10.14 -9.52
CA GLY A 65 -7.16 -9.94 -10.87
C GLY A 65 -5.81 -10.60 -11.13
N GLN A 66 -5.45 -10.69 -12.41
CA GLN A 66 -4.18 -11.29 -12.83
C GLN A 66 -3.00 -10.40 -12.46
N ASP A 67 -3.18 -9.09 -12.62
CA ASP A 67 -2.17 -8.11 -12.33
C ASP A 67 -2.27 -7.67 -10.86
N GLY A 68 -1.14 -7.29 -10.25
CA GLY A 68 -1.17 -6.74 -8.89
C GLY A 68 -1.74 -5.32 -8.84
N MET A 69 -1.42 -4.52 -7.82
CA MET A 69 -2.09 -3.24 -7.59
C MET A 69 -1.29 -2.04 -8.13
N PRO A 70 -1.80 -1.23 -9.07
CA PRO A 70 -1.17 0.03 -9.44
C PRO A 70 -1.30 1.04 -8.29
N ILE A 71 -0.21 1.71 -8.00
CA ILE A 71 -0.09 2.62 -6.86
C ILE A 71 0.67 3.90 -7.22
N ARG A 72 0.51 4.89 -6.35
CA ARG A 72 1.43 6.02 -6.22
C ARG A 72 1.93 6.09 -4.79
N VAL A 73 3.25 6.14 -4.60
CA VAL A 73 3.86 6.48 -3.31
C VAL A 73 4.32 7.93 -3.38
N GLN A 74 3.79 8.79 -2.53
CA GLN A 74 4.13 10.21 -2.50
C GLN A 74 4.92 10.54 -1.24
N TYR A 75 6.13 11.03 -1.42
CA TYR A 75 6.97 11.46 -0.32
C TYR A 75 6.63 12.91 0.02
N GLY A 76 6.73 13.25 1.31
CA GLY A 76 6.62 14.62 1.80
C GLY A 76 8.01 15.25 1.97
N HIS A 77 8.07 16.59 2.01
CA HIS A 77 9.34 17.30 2.26
C HIS A 77 9.97 16.97 3.63
N ALA A 78 9.19 16.43 4.58
CA ALA A 78 9.67 15.98 5.88
C ALA A 78 10.16 14.52 5.90
N TYR A 79 10.20 13.83 4.75
CA TYR A 79 10.78 12.49 4.67
C TYR A 79 12.30 12.55 4.97
N PRO A 80 12.87 11.59 5.72
CA PRO A 80 12.25 10.37 6.25
C PRO A 80 11.62 10.49 7.64
N MET A 81 11.53 11.68 8.24
CA MET A 81 10.94 11.82 9.57
C MET A 81 9.43 11.54 9.57
N VAL A 82 8.76 11.84 8.46
CA VAL A 82 7.36 11.50 8.21
C VAL A 82 7.30 10.41 7.12
N PRO A 83 6.47 9.36 7.30
CA PRO A 83 6.31 8.31 6.29
C PRO A 83 5.76 8.88 4.97
N PRO A 84 5.98 8.20 3.84
CA PRO A 84 5.33 8.57 2.59
C PRO A 84 3.87 8.11 2.61
N ALA A 85 3.02 8.79 1.85
CA ALA A 85 1.65 8.39 1.63
C ALA A 85 1.57 7.40 0.46
N ILE A 86 0.79 6.32 0.60
CA ILE A 86 0.57 5.35 -0.48
C ILE A 86 -0.88 5.45 -0.94
N PHE A 87 -1.09 5.69 -2.22
CA PHE A 87 -2.41 5.79 -2.85
C PHE A 87 -2.64 4.57 -3.75
N PRO A 88 -3.70 3.78 -3.52
CA PRO A 88 -4.13 2.76 -4.47
C PRO A 88 -4.81 3.45 -5.67
N LEU A 89 -4.44 3.07 -6.89
CA LEU A 89 -5.03 3.62 -8.10
C LEU A 89 -6.13 2.72 -8.67
N ASP A 90 -6.00 1.40 -8.45
CA ASP A 90 -6.99 0.40 -8.84
C ASP A 90 -6.87 -0.86 -7.94
N PRO A 91 -7.86 -1.20 -7.10
CA PRO A 91 -9.13 -0.53 -6.93
C PRO A 91 -8.95 0.85 -6.29
N LYS A 92 -9.77 1.80 -6.70
CA LYS A 92 -9.88 3.08 -6.02
C LYS A 92 -10.94 2.98 -4.92
N PRO A 93 -10.61 3.21 -3.64
CA PRO A 93 -11.60 3.19 -2.58
C PRO A 93 -12.71 4.22 -2.82
N GLU A 94 -13.92 3.89 -2.41
CA GLU A 94 -15.07 4.78 -2.52
C GLU A 94 -14.99 5.89 -1.46
N LEU A 95 -15.55 7.07 -1.75
CA LEU A 95 -15.50 8.22 -0.82
C LEU A 95 -16.12 7.91 0.56
N ILE A 96 -17.09 6.99 0.61
CA ILE A 96 -17.71 6.56 1.87
C ILE A 96 -16.76 5.72 2.73
N GLU A 97 -15.80 5.03 2.09
CA GLU A 97 -14.82 4.15 2.74
C GLU A 97 -13.72 4.97 3.44
N TYR A 98 -13.48 6.22 3.02
CA TYR A 98 -12.49 7.14 3.62
C TYR A 98 -12.83 7.51 5.07
N ARG A 99 -14.09 7.33 5.47
CA ARG A 99 -14.60 7.62 6.82
C ARG A 99 -14.77 6.37 7.67
N GLN A 100 -14.40 5.20 7.14
CA GLN A 100 -14.60 3.91 7.78
C GLN A 100 -13.25 3.25 8.08
N THR A 101 -12.84 3.27 9.34
CA THR A 101 -11.54 2.73 9.79
C THR A 101 -11.31 1.28 9.37
N ARG A 102 -12.37 0.48 9.21
CA ARG A 102 -12.31 -0.92 8.74
C ARG A 102 -11.65 -1.11 7.38
N PHE A 103 -11.59 -0.08 6.54
CA PHE A 103 -10.96 -0.11 5.22
C PHE A 103 -9.49 0.34 5.23
N HIS A 104 -9.00 0.92 6.34
CA HIS A 104 -7.66 1.53 6.43
C HIS A 104 -7.36 2.50 5.29
N VAL A 105 -8.31 3.39 5.01
CA VAL A 105 -8.16 4.49 4.07
C VAL A 105 -8.29 5.80 4.84
N MET A 106 -7.34 6.70 4.62
CA MET A 106 -7.29 8.04 5.21
C MET A 106 -8.25 8.99 4.49
N GLY A 107 -8.53 10.15 5.09
CA GLY A 107 -9.44 11.16 4.52
C GLY A 107 -8.98 11.75 3.17
N ASP A 108 -7.71 11.60 2.80
CA ASP A 108 -7.16 12.00 1.51
C ASP A 108 -7.13 10.86 0.48
N GLY A 109 -7.53 9.66 0.86
CA GLY A 109 -7.51 8.46 0.02
C GLY A 109 -6.21 7.67 0.07
N SER A 110 -5.23 8.10 0.87
CA SER A 110 -4.03 7.29 1.13
C SER A 110 -4.35 6.13 2.07
N LEU A 111 -3.52 5.08 2.04
CA LEU A 111 -3.67 3.92 2.92
C LEU A 111 -3.13 4.22 4.32
N CYS A 112 -3.91 3.85 5.33
CA CYS A 112 -3.49 3.87 6.73
C CYS A 112 -2.70 2.57 7.05
N LEU A 113 -1.41 2.54 6.72
CA LEU A 113 -0.58 1.31 6.82
C LEU A 113 0.26 1.21 8.10
N LEU A 114 0.26 2.27 8.91
CA LEU A 114 1.00 2.33 10.16
C LEU A 114 0.08 1.98 11.32
N GLN A 115 0.57 1.08 12.16
CA GLN A 115 -0.16 0.51 13.30
C GLN A 115 -0.34 1.57 14.40
N ASP A 116 0.70 2.39 14.61
CA ASP A 116 0.74 3.52 15.53
C ASP A 116 1.71 4.60 15.03
N TYR A 117 1.66 5.79 15.62
CA TYR A 117 2.55 6.91 15.30
C TYR A 117 4.04 6.60 15.58
N SER A 118 4.35 5.62 16.43
CA SER A 118 5.72 5.20 16.75
C SER A 118 6.31 4.17 15.79
N THR A 119 5.49 3.58 14.92
CA THR A 119 5.89 2.53 13.98
C THR A 119 6.88 3.07 12.95
N TRP A 120 6.83 4.37 12.68
CA TRP A 120 7.77 5.06 11.80
C TRP A 120 8.71 5.97 12.59
N THR A 121 10.00 5.63 12.60
CA THR A 121 11.07 6.40 13.24
C THR A 121 12.04 6.99 12.21
N GLY A 122 11.67 6.93 10.93
CA GLY A 122 12.54 7.29 9.81
C GLY A 122 13.69 6.32 9.57
N ARG A 123 13.70 5.13 10.19
CA ARG A 123 14.71 4.09 9.93
C ARG A 123 14.16 2.91 9.12
N GLN A 124 12.84 2.71 9.19
CA GLN A 124 12.09 1.66 8.50
C GLN A 124 12.22 1.84 6.99
N SER A 125 12.11 0.72 6.28
CA SER A 125 12.10 0.74 4.82
C SER A 125 10.72 1.11 4.28
N VAL A 126 10.69 1.86 3.17
CA VAL A 126 9.45 2.05 2.40
C VAL A 126 8.90 0.73 1.87
N THR A 127 9.74 -0.29 1.65
CA THR A 127 9.29 -1.60 1.14
C THR A 127 8.39 -2.33 2.13
N GLU A 128 8.56 -2.09 3.44
CA GLU A 128 7.65 -2.63 4.46
C GLU A 128 6.23 -2.08 4.29
N LEU A 129 6.09 -0.80 3.92
CA LEU A 129 4.80 -0.19 3.60
C LEU A 129 4.24 -0.73 2.27
N LEU A 130 5.09 -0.93 1.27
CA LEU A 130 4.66 -1.50 -0.01
C LEU A 130 4.14 -2.94 0.12
N LEU A 131 4.77 -3.76 0.97
CA LEU A 131 4.26 -5.10 1.30
C LEU A 131 2.88 -5.02 1.97
N LYS A 132 2.71 -4.11 2.92
CA LYS A 132 1.40 -3.89 3.56
C LYS A 132 0.35 -3.39 2.57
N ALA A 133 0.72 -2.51 1.63
CA ALA A 133 -0.18 -2.06 0.57
C ALA A 133 -0.60 -3.21 -0.36
N ALA A 134 0.30 -4.13 -0.71
CA ALA A 134 -0.08 -5.33 -1.46
C ALA A 134 -1.05 -6.21 -0.65
N GLY A 135 -0.84 -6.34 0.67
CA GLY A 135 -1.76 -7.07 1.55
C GLY A 135 -3.13 -6.41 1.65
N TRP A 136 -3.15 -5.08 1.70
CA TRP A 136 -4.38 -4.28 1.68
C TRP A 136 -5.25 -4.61 0.47
N ARG A 137 -4.68 -4.81 -0.73
CA ARG A 137 -5.44 -5.19 -1.94
C ARG A 137 -6.25 -6.48 -1.74
N VAL A 138 -5.65 -7.45 -1.08
CA VAL A 138 -6.26 -8.76 -0.81
C VAL A 138 -7.36 -8.59 0.24
N GLU A 139 -7.06 -7.93 1.36
CA GLU A 139 -8.05 -7.69 2.40
C GLU A 139 -9.20 -6.80 1.91
N TYR A 140 -8.95 -5.86 1.00
CA TYR A 140 -9.99 -5.07 0.33
C TYR A 140 -10.95 -5.97 -0.45
N ALA A 141 -10.44 -6.96 -1.19
CA ALA A 141 -11.29 -7.89 -1.91
C ALA A 141 -12.14 -8.75 -0.96
N LEU A 142 -11.53 -9.29 0.10
CA LEU A 142 -12.23 -10.09 1.12
C LEU A 142 -13.30 -9.26 1.85
N LEU A 143 -13.02 -7.99 2.13
CA LEU A 143 -13.99 -7.09 2.76
C LEU A 143 -15.15 -6.76 1.81
N LYS A 144 -14.86 -6.55 0.52
CA LYS A 144 -15.89 -6.27 -0.50
C LYS A 144 -16.73 -7.51 -0.86
N SER A 145 -16.20 -8.72 -0.70
CA SER A 145 -16.99 -9.96 -0.83
C SER A 145 -17.83 -10.29 0.42
N GLY A 146 -17.61 -9.59 1.54
CA GLY A 146 -18.36 -9.76 2.78
C GLY A 146 -17.88 -10.90 3.68
N VAL A 147 -16.79 -11.60 3.34
CA VAL A 147 -16.26 -12.72 4.17
C VAL A 147 -15.50 -12.26 5.41
N ILE A 148 -15.12 -10.98 5.45
CA ILE A 148 -14.60 -10.32 6.65
C ILE A 148 -15.35 -9.01 6.88
N GLU A 149 -15.48 -8.60 8.14
CA GLU A 149 -16.13 -7.33 8.50
C GLU A 149 -15.16 -6.16 8.59
N SER A 150 -13.86 -6.45 8.75
CA SER A 150 -12.79 -5.46 8.85
C SER A 150 -11.42 -6.03 8.45
N MET A 151 -10.55 -5.18 7.89
CA MET A 151 -9.16 -5.57 7.63
C MET A 151 -8.33 -5.61 8.91
N THR A 152 -7.28 -6.42 8.91
CA THR A 152 -6.34 -6.50 10.01
C THR A 152 -5.60 -5.19 10.23
N ILE A 153 -5.21 -4.92 11.48
CA ILE A 153 -4.36 -3.77 11.83
C ILE A 153 -2.91 -4.00 11.34
N ASN A 154 -2.47 -5.26 11.30
CA ASN A 154 -1.07 -5.60 11.02
C ASN A 154 -0.81 -5.98 9.54
N GLY A 155 -1.86 -6.10 8.73
CA GLY A 155 -1.78 -6.67 7.39
C GLY A 155 -1.52 -8.18 7.41
N ILE A 156 -1.63 -8.80 6.24
CA ILE A 156 -1.45 -10.25 6.04
C ILE A 156 -0.01 -10.66 5.66
N VAL A 157 0.96 -9.74 5.76
CA VAL A 157 2.32 -9.93 5.21
C VAL A 157 2.97 -11.22 5.75
N ASN A 158 2.90 -11.43 7.06
CA ASN A 158 3.42 -12.61 7.74
C ASN A 158 2.32 -13.43 8.45
N ASP A 159 1.05 -13.18 8.12
CA ASP A 159 -0.10 -13.81 8.77
C ASP A 159 -0.95 -14.53 7.72
N ALA A 160 -0.97 -15.87 7.83
CA ALA A 160 -1.72 -16.76 6.93
C ALA A 160 -3.17 -17.02 7.37
N SER A 161 -3.62 -16.43 8.48
CA SER A 161 -4.93 -16.71 9.06
C SER A 161 -6.10 -16.38 8.13
N ARG A 162 -5.92 -15.54 7.10
CA ARG A 162 -6.96 -15.13 6.16
C ARG A 162 -6.85 -15.75 4.77
N ASP A 163 -5.83 -16.56 4.50
CA ASP A 163 -5.60 -17.13 3.16
C ASP A 163 -6.74 -18.01 2.69
N HIS A 164 -7.25 -18.86 3.60
CA HIS A 164 -8.35 -19.77 3.32
C HIS A 164 -9.66 -19.04 2.94
N LEU A 165 -9.78 -17.75 3.27
CA LEU A 165 -10.96 -16.95 2.95
C LEU A 165 -11.01 -16.52 1.48
N VAL A 166 -9.91 -16.67 0.73
CA VAL A 166 -9.88 -16.35 -0.71
C VAL A 166 -10.84 -17.24 -1.49
N GLU A 167 -10.84 -18.55 -1.20
CA GLU A 167 -11.76 -19.49 -1.84
C GLU A 167 -13.21 -19.19 -1.45
N GLN A 168 -13.47 -18.96 -0.15
CA GLN A 168 -14.80 -18.56 0.33
C GLN A 168 -15.30 -17.28 -0.35
N ALA A 169 -14.44 -16.28 -0.55
CA ALA A 169 -14.82 -15.04 -1.21
C ALA A 169 -15.26 -15.25 -2.66
N LEU A 170 -14.68 -16.21 -3.38
CA LEU A 170 -15.09 -16.55 -4.74
C LEU A 170 -16.47 -17.21 -4.78
N GLU A 171 -16.79 -18.01 -3.77
CA GLU A 171 -18.11 -18.64 -3.63
C GLU A 171 -19.19 -17.57 -3.42
N GLU A 172 -18.94 -16.60 -2.53
CA GLU A 172 -19.88 -15.49 -2.24
C GLU A 172 -20.09 -14.56 -3.44
N LEU A 173 -19.05 -14.35 -4.27
CA LEU A 173 -19.12 -13.52 -5.47
C LEU A 173 -19.76 -14.25 -6.67
N SER A 174 -19.94 -15.56 -6.60
CA SER A 174 -20.56 -16.33 -7.67
C SER A 174 -22.07 -16.06 -7.74
N PRO A 175 -22.68 -15.98 -8.95
CA PRO A 175 -24.08 -15.55 -9.16
C PRO A 175 -25.19 -16.46 -8.58
N GLY A 176 -24.90 -17.29 -7.58
CA GLY A 176 -25.85 -18.09 -6.80
C GLY A 176 -25.64 -18.10 -5.29
N GLY A 177 -24.63 -17.39 -4.76
CA GLY A 177 -24.26 -17.36 -3.33
C GLY A 177 -25.11 -16.43 -2.45
N GLY A 178 -25.77 -15.43 -3.04
CA GLY A 178 -26.70 -14.57 -2.32
C GLY A 178 -28.08 -15.24 -2.15
N GLN A 179 -28.29 -15.99 -1.08
CA GLN A 179 -29.63 -16.44 -0.68
C GLN A 179 -30.02 -15.93 0.72
N ALA A 180 -31.09 -15.13 0.70
CA ALA A 180 -32.11 -14.85 1.72
C ALA A 180 -31.72 -14.11 3.00
#